data_AF-A0A1X1VHP5-F1
#
_entry.id   AF-A0A1X1VHP5-F1
#
_cell.length_a   1.000
_cell.length_b   1.000
_cell.length_c   1.000
_cell.angle_alpha   90.00
_cell.angle_beta   90.00
_cell.angle_gamma   90.00
#
_symmetry.space_group_name_H-M   'P 1'
#
loop_
_entity.id
_entity.type
_entity.pdbx_description
1 polymer ?
#
loop_
_entity_poly.entity_id
_entity_poly.type
_entity_poly.pdbx_seq_one_letter_code
_entity_poly.pdbx_strand_id
1 'polypeptide(L)'
;MLLTRGSARGGHLVEEAEYFVDRVLRNVAHGRFERSLSDLTAFAALVTTAEVYFEHYRASFGNKWMWSPIVVTPPVVVTGVPLKYSTQVITNIRHAAGAQDVLTIQRFAHLIGGARMGSDPQTSVVNSDQRTWAVPNLFIADGSVCPTQGSANPALTIMALASRLAERIVRGDVRADALVGSRSARA
;
A
#
# COMPACT_ATOMS: atom_id res chain seq x y z
N MET A 1 41.16 -29.27 -30.58
CA MET A 1 40.22 -29.49 -29.45
C MET A 1 39.88 -28.12 -28.88
N LEU A 2 38.82 -27.51 -29.42
CA LEU A 2 38.21 -26.25 -28.95
C LEU A 2 36.88 -26.61 -28.26
N LEU A 3 36.36 -25.68 -27.44
CA LEU A 3 35.15 -25.68 -26.59
C LEU A 3 35.50 -25.89 -25.11
N THR A 4 35.09 -25.10 -24.11
CA THR A 4 34.22 -23.92 -23.98
C THR A 4 34.58 -23.23 -22.65
N ARG A 5 34.86 -21.92 -22.65
CA ARG A 5 34.89 -21.07 -21.44
C ARG A 5 33.77 -20.05 -21.61
N GLY A 6 32.59 -20.33 -21.07
CA GLY A 6 31.43 -19.47 -21.28
C GLY A 6 30.14 -19.94 -20.58
N SER A 7 30.19 -20.31 -19.29
CA SER A 7 28.98 -20.71 -18.56
C SER A 7 28.95 -20.34 -17.06
N ALA A 8 29.86 -19.48 -16.59
CA ALA A 8 29.94 -19.12 -15.17
C ALA A 8 29.24 -17.79 -14.81
N ARG A 9 29.13 -16.84 -15.75
CA ARG A 9 28.50 -15.53 -15.49
C ARG A 9 26.98 -15.53 -15.64
N GLY A 10 26.43 -16.43 -16.45
CA GLY A 10 24.98 -16.51 -16.68
C GLY A 10 24.21 -17.09 -15.50
N GLY A 11 24.77 -18.11 -14.83
CA GLY A 11 24.13 -18.75 -13.67
C GLY A 11 23.98 -17.83 -12.46
N HIS A 12 25.00 -17.01 -12.18
CA HIS A 12 24.98 -16.08 -11.04
C HIS A 12 23.89 -15.00 -11.15
N LEU A 13 23.68 -14.46 -12.35
CA LEU A 13 22.66 -13.43 -12.57
C LEU A 13 21.23 -14.00 -12.46
N VAL A 14 21.05 -15.26 -12.87
CA VAL A 14 19.77 -15.95 -12.75
C VAL A 14 19.48 -16.28 -11.29
N GLU A 15 20.46 -16.79 -10.54
CA GLU A 15 20.32 -17.04 -9.09
C GLU A 15 20.03 -15.76 -8.30
N GLU A 16 20.68 -14.63 -8.63
CA GLU A 16 20.40 -13.35 -7.98
C GLU A 16 18.98 -12.85 -8.28
N ALA A 17 18.51 -13.02 -9.51
CA ALA A 17 17.16 -12.64 -9.91
C ALA A 17 16.11 -13.51 -9.19
N GLU A 18 16.31 -14.83 -9.14
CA GLU A 18 15.43 -15.76 -8.43
C GLU A 18 15.38 -15.45 -6.93
N TYR A 19 16.54 -15.22 -6.29
CA TYR A 19 16.62 -14.83 -4.89
C TYR A 19 15.87 -13.52 -4.61
N PHE A 20 15.98 -12.54 -5.50
CA PHE A 20 15.27 -11.28 -5.38
C PHE A 20 13.75 -11.47 -5.47
N VAL A 21 13.27 -12.23 -6.46
CA VAL A 21 11.85 -12.54 -6.64
C VAL A 21 11.30 -13.27 -5.42
N ASP A 22 11.98 -14.31 -4.94
CA ASP A 22 11.58 -15.05 -3.74
C ASP A 22 11.54 -14.17 -2.49
N ARG A 23 12.45 -13.20 -2.39
CA ARG A 23 12.45 -12.25 -1.28
C ARG A 23 11.27 -11.29 -1.36
N VAL A 24 10.94 -10.79 -2.55
CA VAL A 24 9.77 -9.92 -2.77
C VAL A 24 8.48 -10.67 -2.47
N LEU A 25 8.34 -11.89 -2.98
CA LEU A 25 7.17 -12.73 -2.72
C LEU A 25 7.01 -13.06 -1.24
N ARG A 26 8.11 -13.40 -0.54
CA ARG A 26 8.08 -13.59 0.92
C ARG A 26 7.67 -12.33 1.67
N ASN A 27 8.17 -11.16 1.27
CA ASN A 27 7.77 -9.90 1.87
C ASN A 27 6.28 -9.61 1.65
N VAL A 28 5.73 -9.88 0.47
CA VAL A 28 4.28 -9.74 0.20
C VAL A 28 3.48 -10.71 1.05
N ALA A 29 3.86 -11.99 1.09
CA ALA A 29 3.16 -13.03 1.84
C ALA A 29 3.14 -12.78 3.36
N HIS A 30 4.17 -12.10 3.90
CA HIS A 30 4.27 -11.78 5.33
C HIS A 30 3.91 -10.32 5.63
N GLY A 31 3.29 -9.62 4.69
CA GLY A 31 2.82 -8.23 4.89
C GLY A 31 3.94 -7.23 5.19
N ARG A 32 5.15 -7.48 4.67
CA ARG A 32 6.34 -6.62 4.75
C ARG A 32 6.62 -5.90 3.42
N PHE A 33 5.56 -5.53 2.71
CA PHE A 33 5.65 -4.92 1.38
C PHE A 33 6.48 -3.62 1.39
N GLU A 34 6.41 -2.87 2.49
CA GLU A 34 7.18 -1.65 2.73
C GLU A 34 8.69 -1.85 2.63
N ARG A 35 9.21 -3.05 2.93
CA ARG A 35 10.65 -3.35 2.81
C ARG A 35 11.08 -3.50 1.35
N SER A 36 10.24 -4.14 0.54
CA SER A 36 10.47 -4.27 -0.90
C SER A 36 10.33 -2.91 -1.61
N LEU A 37 9.35 -2.09 -1.21
CA LEU A 37 9.22 -0.71 -1.71
C LEU A 37 10.43 0.14 -1.33
N SER A 38 10.88 0.07 -0.08
CA SER A 38 12.07 0.80 0.38
C SER A 38 13.32 0.43 -0.43
N ASP A 39 13.48 -0.84 -0.78
CA ASP A 39 14.59 -1.31 -1.63
C ASP A 39 14.50 -0.75 -3.03
N LEU A 40 13.30 -0.79 -3.62
CA LEU A 40 13.04 -0.23 -4.93
C LEU A 40 13.30 1.28 -4.94
N THR A 41 12.83 2.01 -3.92
CA THR A 41 13.06 3.45 -3.77
C THR A 41 14.54 3.77 -3.62
N ALA A 42 15.28 3.02 -2.80
CA ALA A 42 16.72 3.21 -2.64
C ALA A 42 17.48 2.98 -3.96
N PHE A 43 17.12 1.92 -4.70
CA PHE A 43 17.71 1.62 -6.01
C PHE A 43 17.35 2.68 -7.06
N ALA A 44 16.07 3.05 -7.16
CA ALA A 44 15.62 4.09 -8.10
C ALA A 44 16.30 5.43 -7.80
N ALA A 45 16.43 5.80 -6.52
CA ALA A 45 17.13 7.01 -6.12
C ALA A 45 18.61 6.99 -6.56
N LEU A 46 19.31 5.85 -6.47
CA LEU A 46 20.67 5.71 -6.98
C LEU A 46 20.75 5.95 -8.50
N VAL A 47 19.85 5.33 -9.27
CA VAL A 47 19.81 5.48 -10.73
C VAL A 47 19.53 6.94 -11.13
N THR A 48 18.50 7.54 -10.54
CA THR A 48 18.16 8.96 -10.78
C THR A 48 19.29 9.89 -10.38
N THR A 49 20.02 9.60 -9.30
CA THR A 49 21.19 10.41 -8.89
C THR A 49 22.30 10.34 -9.92
N ALA A 50 22.57 9.15 -10.47
CA ALA A 50 23.59 8.97 -11.51
C ALA A 50 23.22 9.74 -12.78
N GLU A 51 21.97 9.67 -13.23
CA GLU A 51 21.47 10.44 -14.38
C GLU A 51 21.63 11.96 -14.16
N VAL A 52 21.21 12.47 -13.01
CA VAL A 52 21.36 13.89 -12.65
C VAL A 52 22.83 14.30 -12.65
N TYR A 53 23.73 13.46 -12.15
CA TYR A 53 25.18 13.71 -12.17
C TYR A 53 25.73 13.81 -13.60
N PHE A 54 25.37 12.88 -14.48
CA PHE A 54 25.86 12.88 -15.86
C PHE A 54 25.34 14.07 -16.67
N GLU A 55 24.08 14.46 -16.48
CA GLU A 55 23.50 15.64 -17.11
C GLU A 55 24.18 16.94 -16.63
N HIS A 56 24.46 17.06 -15.33
CA HIS A 56 25.19 18.22 -14.79
C HIS A 56 26.67 18.23 -15.18
N TYR A 57 27.29 17.07 -15.42
CA TYR A 57 28.66 16.98 -15.92
C TYR A 57 28.75 17.40 -17.40
N ARG A 58 27.74 17.05 -18.21
CA ARG A 58 27.68 17.42 -19.64
C ARG A 58 27.27 18.88 -19.86
N ALA A 59 26.37 19.39 -19.04
CA ALA A 59 25.93 20.78 -19.13
C ALA A 59 26.92 21.67 -18.35
N SER A 60 27.67 22.50 -19.07
CA SER A 60 28.64 23.44 -18.47
C SER A 60 27.95 24.54 -17.67
N PHE A 61 27.55 24.24 -16.44
CA PHE A 61 26.91 25.19 -15.54
C PHE A 61 27.96 25.93 -14.70
N GLY A 62 28.13 27.23 -14.97
CA GLY A 62 29.03 28.10 -14.21
C GLY A 62 28.54 28.46 -12.79
N ASN A 63 27.28 28.17 -12.45
CA ASN A 63 26.69 28.47 -11.14
C ASN A 63 26.83 27.29 -10.17
N LYS A 64 27.53 27.52 -9.05
CA LYS A 64 27.79 26.52 -7.99
C LYS A 64 26.51 26.00 -7.31
N TRP A 65 25.42 26.77 -7.27
CA TRP A 65 24.15 26.35 -6.67
C TRP A 65 23.45 25.23 -7.43
N MET A 66 23.74 25.06 -8.73
CA MET A 66 23.17 23.98 -9.53
C MET A 66 23.74 22.60 -9.15
N TRP A 67 24.85 22.57 -8.42
CA TRP A 67 25.46 21.33 -7.92
C TRP A 67 24.86 20.84 -6.58
N SER A 68 23.96 21.61 -5.96
CA SER A 68 23.38 21.24 -4.67
C SER A 68 22.63 19.90 -4.67
N PRO A 69 21.90 19.48 -5.73
CA PRO A 69 21.27 18.16 -5.76
C PRO A 69 22.30 17.02 -5.69
N ILE A 70 23.46 17.16 -6.34
CA ILE A 70 24.51 16.15 -6.32
C ILE A 70 25.13 15.99 -4.93
N VAL A 71 25.24 17.08 -4.17
CA VAL A 71 25.79 17.05 -2.80
C VAL A 71 24.77 16.51 -1.80
N VAL A 72 23.49 16.84 -1.97
CA VAL A 72 22.41 16.49 -1.01
C VAL A 72 21.89 15.07 -1.21
N THR A 73 21.92 14.54 -2.44
CA THR A 73 21.27 13.25 -2.74
C THR A 73 21.99 12.02 -2.16
N PRO A 74 23.34 11.91 -2.14
CA PRO A 74 24.02 10.77 -1.52
C PRO A 74 23.70 10.61 -0.02
N PRO A 75 23.69 11.67 0.82
CA PRO A 75 23.16 11.59 2.18
C PRO A 75 21.72 11.05 2.26
N VAL A 76 20.83 11.49 1.36
CA VAL A 76 19.42 11.05 1.33
C VAL A 76 19.29 9.56 0.98
N VAL A 77 20.07 9.07 0.02
CA VAL A 77 20.12 7.64 -0.32
C VAL A 77 20.64 6.81 0.86
N VAL A 78 21.69 7.28 1.54
CA VAL A 78 22.23 6.62 2.74
C VAL A 78 21.18 6.58 3.87
N THR A 79 20.33 7.60 4.00
CA THR A 79 19.23 7.59 4.99
C THR A 79 18.04 6.68 4.65
N GLY A 80 17.97 6.08 3.46
CA GLY A 80 16.94 5.09 3.10
C GLY A 80 17.21 3.67 3.61
N VAL A 81 18.48 3.28 3.75
CA VAL A 81 18.94 1.96 4.26
C VAL A 81 18.49 1.67 5.72
N PRO A 82 18.44 2.64 6.65
CA PRO A 82 17.95 2.48 8.02
C PRO A 82 16.51 1.99 8.16
N LEU A 83 15.63 2.14 7.16
CA LEU A 83 14.23 1.72 7.30
C LEU A 83 14.12 0.21 7.55
N LYS A 84 15.06 -0.58 7.03
CA LYS A 84 15.21 -2.02 7.30
C LYS A 84 15.55 -2.35 8.75
N TYR A 85 16.26 -1.45 9.41
CA TYR A 85 16.70 -1.58 10.80
C TYR A 85 15.85 -0.75 11.75
N SER A 86 14.77 -0.13 11.27
CA SER A 86 13.92 0.77 12.03
C SER A 86 13.44 0.15 13.35
N THR A 87 13.05 -1.14 13.32
CA THR A 87 12.66 -1.89 14.51
C THR A 87 13.81 -2.02 15.52
N GLN A 88 15.03 -2.30 15.05
CA GLN A 88 16.21 -2.40 15.90
C GLN A 88 16.52 -1.05 16.56
N VAL A 89 16.51 0.03 15.77
CA VAL A 89 16.77 1.39 16.24
C VAL A 89 15.73 1.83 17.28
N ILE A 90 14.44 1.64 17.01
CA ILE A 90 13.36 1.97 17.95
C ILE A 90 13.46 1.14 19.23
N THR A 91 13.83 -0.14 19.13
CA THR A 91 14.00 -1.01 20.30
C THR A 91 15.17 -0.53 21.16
N ASN A 92 16.31 -0.21 20.56
CA ASN A 92 17.46 0.35 21.26
C ASN A 92 17.13 1.67 21.96
N ILE A 93 16.39 2.57 21.29
CA ILE A 93 15.92 3.83 21.87
C ILE A 93 15.01 3.57 23.09
N ARG A 94 14.07 2.62 22.99
CA ARG A 94 13.17 2.28 24.09
C ARG A 94 13.92 1.71 25.30
N HIS A 95 14.88 0.83 25.08
CA HIS A 95 15.72 0.32 26.17
C HIS A 95 16.59 1.43 26.80
N ALA A 96 17.17 2.30 25.98
CA ALA A 96 17.90 3.47 26.49
C ALA A 96 16.99 4.43 27.30
N ALA A 97 15.70 4.49 26.96
CA ALA A 97 14.68 5.22 27.71
C ALA A 97 14.14 4.48 28.95
N GLY A 98 14.69 3.31 29.30
CA GLY A 98 14.33 2.56 30.51
C GLY A 98 13.21 1.54 30.34
N ALA A 99 12.78 1.23 29.11
CA ALA A 99 11.81 0.16 28.88
C ALA A 99 12.41 -1.21 29.25
N GLN A 100 11.75 -1.92 30.17
CA GLN A 100 12.16 -3.26 30.59
C GLN A 100 11.69 -4.34 29.62
N ASP A 101 10.48 -4.18 29.07
CA ASP A 101 9.92 -5.07 28.06
C ASP A 101 9.54 -4.28 26.80
N VAL A 102 10.00 -4.74 25.64
CA VAL A 102 9.66 -4.17 24.33
C VAL A 102 9.02 -5.23 23.46
N LEU A 103 7.71 -5.13 23.26
CA LEU A 103 6.96 -6.01 22.38
C LEU A 103 6.83 -5.40 20.99
N THR A 104 7.22 -6.15 19.96
CA THR A 104 6.98 -5.80 18.55
C THR A 104 5.92 -6.72 17.98
N ILE A 105 4.76 -6.17 17.64
CA ILE A 105 3.64 -6.91 17.05
C ILE A 105 3.50 -6.49 15.59
N GLN A 106 3.44 -7.47 14.68
CA GLN A 106 2.98 -7.19 13.32
C GLN A 106 1.48 -6.92 13.35
N ARG A 107 1.08 -5.66 13.20
CA ARG A 107 -0.31 -5.23 13.27
C ARG A 107 -0.83 -4.81 11.90
N PHE A 108 -1.85 -5.51 11.42
CA PHE A 108 -2.63 -5.13 10.25
C PHE A 108 -3.88 -4.37 10.70
N ALA A 109 -3.79 -3.04 10.79
CA ALA A 109 -4.84 -2.21 11.41
C ALA A 109 -5.90 -1.68 10.44
N HIS A 110 -5.61 -1.65 9.14
CA HIS A 110 -6.47 -1.04 8.12
C HIS A 110 -6.96 -2.09 7.11
N LEU A 111 -7.64 -3.12 7.61
CA LEU A 111 -8.31 -4.10 6.76
C LEU A 111 -9.57 -3.46 6.17
N ILE A 112 -9.61 -3.31 4.86
CA ILE A 112 -10.70 -2.66 4.13
C ILE A 112 -10.95 -3.34 2.78
N GLY A 113 -12.09 -3.06 2.14
CA GLY A 113 -12.37 -3.48 0.76
C GLY A 113 -12.89 -4.91 0.55
N GLY A 114 -13.10 -5.69 1.63
CA GLY A 114 -13.62 -7.07 1.54
C GLY A 114 -15.02 -7.20 0.95
N ALA A 115 -15.85 -6.16 1.00
CA ALA A 115 -17.19 -6.09 0.42
C ALA A 115 -17.33 -4.80 -0.41
N ARG A 116 -16.38 -4.57 -1.32
CA ARG A 116 -16.19 -3.29 -2.00
C ARG A 116 -17.48 -2.72 -2.60
N MET A 117 -17.63 -1.42 -2.44
CA MET A 117 -18.63 -0.59 -3.10
C MET A 117 -18.28 -0.38 -4.58
N GLY A 118 -19.28 -0.37 -5.45
CA GLY A 118 -19.11 -0.09 -6.87
C GLY A 118 -20.42 0.20 -7.59
N SER A 119 -20.34 0.35 -8.91
CA SER A 119 -21.49 0.61 -9.80
C SER A 119 -21.96 -0.63 -10.57
N ASP A 120 -21.25 -1.75 -10.44
CA ASP A 120 -21.49 -2.97 -11.21
C ASP A 120 -21.47 -4.21 -10.28
N PRO A 121 -22.54 -5.03 -10.26
CA PRO A 121 -22.61 -6.25 -9.45
C PRO A 121 -21.59 -7.33 -9.83
N GLN A 122 -21.00 -7.30 -11.03
CA GLN A 122 -19.96 -8.26 -11.42
C GLN A 122 -18.60 -7.96 -10.78
N THR A 123 -18.38 -6.72 -10.34
CA THR A 123 -17.09 -6.24 -9.84
C THR A 123 -17.15 -5.66 -8.43
N SER A 124 -18.34 -5.67 -7.79
CA SER A 124 -18.57 -5.12 -6.46
C SER A 124 -19.60 -5.93 -5.67
N VAL A 125 -19.57 -5.80 -4.34
CA VAL A 125 -20.49 -6.52 -3.44
C VAL A 125 -21.68 -5.64 -3.06
N VAL A 126 -21.43 -4.34 -2.91
CA VAL A 126 -22.45 -3.34 -2.59
C VAL A 126 -22.48 -2.22 -3.61
N ASN A 127 -23.63 -1.59 -3.77
CA ASN A 127 -23.78 -0.37 -4.56
C ASN A 127 -23.34 0.87 -3.77
N SER A 128 -23.43 2.06 -4.37
CA SER A 128 -23.09 3.35 -3.73
C SER A 128 -23.85 3.65 -2.44
N ASP A 129 -25.00 3.03 -2.25
CA ASP A 129 -25.85 3.10 -1.06
C ASP A 129 -25.50 2.05 0.01
N GLN A 130 -24.37 1.35 -0.14
CA GLN A 130 -23.95 0.27 0.76
C GLN A 130 -24.93 -0.90 0.83
N ARG A 131 -25.86 -1.00 -0.12
CA ARG A 131 -26.79 -2.12 -0.25
C ARG A 131 -26.14 -3.23 -1.04
N THR A 132 -26.30 -4.46 -0.58
CA THR A 132 -25.81 -5.62 -1.33
C THR A 132 -26.59 -5.82 -2.62
N TRP A 133 -25.92 -6.29 -3.68
CA TRP A 133 -26.59 -6.65 -4.93
C TRP A 133 -27.45 -7.91 -4.81
N ALA A 134 -27.04 -8.83 -3.94
CA ALA A 134 -27.69 -10.15 -3.78
C ALA A 134 -28.96 -10.10 -2.91
N VAL A 135 -29.00 -9.22 -1.91
CA VAL A 135 -30.06 -9.18 -0.90
C VAL A 135 -30.58 -7.73 -0.76
N PRO A 136 -31.78 -7.42 -1.28
CA PRO A 136 -32.30 -6.05 -1.35
C PRO A 136 -32.45 -5.34 0.01
N ASN A 137 -32.60 -6.11 1.09
CA ASN A 137 -32.81 -5.63 2.45
C ASN A 137 -31.56 -5.69 3.34
N LEU A 138 -30.38 -5.94 2.76
CA LEU A 138 -29.10 -6.04 3.47
C LEU A 138 -28.16 -4.90 3.10
N PHE A 139 -27.58 -4.27 4.12
CA PHE A 139 -26.62 -3.18 4.00
C PHE A 139 -25.36 -3.48 4.82
N ILE A 140 -24.20 -2.95 4.41
CA ILE A 140 -22.91 -3.15 5.09
C ILE A 140 -22.31 -1.79 5.48
N ALA A 141 -21.98 -1.60 6.75
CA ALA A 141 -21.58 -0.29 7.31
C ALA A 141 -20.23 -0.37 8.06
N ASP A 142 -19.18 -0.83 7.39
CA ASP A 142 -17.82 -0.92 7.95
C ASP A 142 -16.75 -0.60 6.89
N GLY A 143 -15.47 -0.84 7.19
CA GLY A 143 -14.36 -0.62 6.25
C GLY A 143 -14.34 -1.54 5.04
N SER A 144 -15.09 -2.65 5.05
CA SER A 144 -15.11 -3.60 3.93
C SER A 144 -15.70 -2.98 2.66
N VAL A 145 -16.56 -1.96 2.77
CA VAL A 145 -17.19 -1.30 1.62
C VAL A 145 -16.29 -0.29 0.91
N CYS A 146 -15.19 0.14 1.54
CA CYS A 146 -14.26 1.09 0.93
C CYS A 146 -13.64 0.48 -0.34
N PRO A 147 -13.79 1.09 -1.53
CA PRO A 147 -13.26 0.52 -2.77
C PRO A 147 -11.73 0.37 -2.78
N THR A 148 -11.05 1.31 -2.13
CA THR A 148 -9.58 1.43 -2.04
C THR A 148 -9.15 2.02 -0.70
N GLN A 149 -7.88 1.82 -0.33
CA GLN A 149 -7.27 2.44 0.85
C GLN A 149 -6.81 3.85 0.49
N GLY A 150 -7.30 4.85 1.23
CA GLY A 150 -6.81 6.21 1.11
C GLY A 150 -5.43 6.39 1.75
N SER A 151 -4.81 7.55 1.52
CA SER A 151 -3.52 7.92 2.14
C SER A 151 -3.59 8.15 3.65
N ALA A 152 -4.79 8.42 4.18
CA ALA A 152 -5.06 8.67 5.59
C ALA A 152 -5.74 7.47 6.28
N ASN A 153 -5.78 7.52 7.62
CA ASN A 153 -6.46 6.50 8.44
C ASN A 153 -7.96 6.40 8.06
N PRO A 154 -8.49 5.20 7.78
CA PRO A 154 -9.82 5.04 7.21
C PRO A 154 -10.96 5.27 8.21
N ALA A 155 -10.68 5.36 9.51
CA ALA A 155 -11.69 5.42 10.57
C ALA A 155 -12.74 6.52 10.37
N LEU A 156 -12.32 7.75 10.03
CA LEU A 156 -13.26 8.85 9.80
C LEU A 156 -14.10 8.64 8.54
N THR A 157 -13.51 8.08 7.48
CA THR A 157 -14.24 7.72 6.26
C THR A 157 -15.30 6.65 6.54
N ILE A 158 -14.97 5.64 7.35
CA ILE A 158 -15.91 4.58 7.75
C ILE A 158 -17.07 5.18 8.53
N MET A 159 -16.80 6.04 9.52
CA MET A 159 -17.84 6.70 10.30
C MET A 159 -18.72 7.62 9.45
N ALA A 160 -18.13 8.38 8.52
CA ALA A 160 -18.87 9.25 7.61
C ALA A 160 -19.81 8.43 6.71
N LEU A 161 -19.32 7.31 6.17
CA LEU A 161 -20.10 6.40 5.34
C LEU A 161 -21.26 5.76 6.12
N ALA A 162 -21.01 5.28 7.34
CA ALA A 162 -22.05 4.73 8.22
C ALA A 162 -23.10 5.78 8.59
N SER A 163 -22.68 7.01 8.93
CA SER A 163 -23.59 8.13 9.22
C SER A 163 -24.46 8.49 8.01
N ARG A 164 -23.87 8.55 6.81
CA ARG A 164 -24.58 8.80 5.55
C ARG A 164 -25.65 7.73 5.29
N LEU A 165 -25.34 6.45 5.50
CA LEU A 165 -26.32 5.38 5.34
C LEU A 165 -27.45 5.50 6.36
N ALA A 166 -27.13 5.76 7.63
CA ALA A 166 -28.13 5.95 8.66
C ALA A 166 -29.10 7.09 8.31
N GLU A 167 -28.58 8.24 7.86
CA GLU A 167 -29.41 9.37 7.39
C GLU A 167 -30.31 8.99 6.22
N ARG A 168 -29.80 8.25 5.23
CA ARG A 168 -30.58 7.81 4.06
C ARG A 168 -31.67 6.82 4.43
N ILE A 169 -31.41 5.93 5.40
CA ILE A 169 -32.43 5.03 5.94
C ILE A 169 -33.53 5.84 6.65
N VAL A 170 -33.15 6.79 7.52
CA VAL A 170 -34.09 7.64 8.27
C VAL A 170 -34.95 8.50 7.34
N ARG A 171 -34.37 9.06 6.28
CA ARG A 171 -35.10 9.83 5.26
C ARG A 171 -35.97 8.95 4.35
N GLY A 172 -35.75 7.64 4.36
CA GLY A 172 -36.43 6.69 3.49
C GLY A 172 -35.94 6.71 2.04
N ASP A 173 -34.79 7.33 1.77
CA ASP A 173 -34.10 7.34 0.47
C ASP A 173 -33.68 5.93 0.07
N VAL A 174 -33.33 5.10 1.05
CA VAL A 174 -33.00 3.68 0.89
C VAL A 174 -33.82 2.88 1.89
N ARG A 175 -34.56 1.88 1.40
CA ARG A 175 -35.43 1.04 2.24
C ARG A 175 -35.04 -0.42 2.18
N ALA A 176 -35.10 -1.10 3.31
CA ALA A 176 -34.95 -2.55 3.38
C ALA A 176 -36.13 -3.26 2.69
N ASP A 177 -37.31 -2.63 2.64
CA ASP A 177 -38.54 -3.28 2.19
C ASP A 177 -38.77 -3.10 0.69
N ALA A 178 -38.28 -4.04 -0.12
CA ALA A 178 -38.74 -4.20 -1.50
C ALA A 178 -39.30 -5.60 -1.80
N LEU A 179 -39.43 -6.49 -0.80
CA LEU A 179 -39.96 -7.84 -0.97
C LEU A 179 -40.84 -8.31 0.20
N VAL A 180 -41.94 -7.60 0.46
CA VAL A 180 -43.19 -8.24 0.90
C VAL A 180 -44.28 -7.72 -0.03
N GLY A 181 -44.77 -8.61 -0.90
CA GLY A 181 -45.56 -8.26 -2.08
C GLY A 181 -46.76 -7.38 -1.79
N SER A 182 -46.99 -6.44 -2.70
CA SER A 182 -48.32 -5.92 -3.02
C SER A 182 -49.22 -7.08 -3.49
N ARG A 183 -49.73 -7.89 -2.56
CA ARG A 183 -50.89 -8.73 -2.82
C ARG A 183 -52.13 -7.86 -2.67
N SER A 184 -52.71 -7.53 -3.84
CA SER A 184 -54.11 -7.16 -4.09
C SER A 184 -54.91 -6.57 -2.92
N ALA A 185 -55.11 -5.26 -2.95
CA ALA A 185 -56.29 -4.61 -2.41
C ALA A 185 -57.11 -4.03 -3.56
N ARG A 186 -57.79 -4.91 -4.30
CA ARG A 186 -58.98 -4.56 -5.09
C ARG A 186 -60.02 -5.66 -4.82
N ALA A 187 -60.95 -5.34 -3.94
CA ALA A 187 -62.30 -5.89 -3.89
C ALA A 187 -63.24 -4.74 -4.26
#